data_AF-A0A935AS15-F1
#
_entry.id   AF-A0A935AS15-F1
#
_cell.length_a   1.000
_cell.length_b   1.000
_cell.length_c   1.000
_cell.angle_alpha   90.00
_cell.angle_beta   90.00
_cell.angle_gamma   90.00
#
_symmetry.space_group_name_H-M   'P 1'
#
loop_
_entity.id
_entity.type
_entity.pdbx_description
1 polymer ?
#
loop_
_entity_poly.entity_id
_entity_poly.type
_entity_poly.pdbx_seq_one_letter_code
_entity_poly.pdbx_strand_id
1 'polypeptide(L)'
;MNAKNLIISSVVGSLVYFMLGYLFYSVLFTNIYPPSDNENLLLVFLGCLTFCILLAYVFLQWAGIKDPMSGGKAGAIVGTLYGAGMNFFMYSSQVPNYTNMITDIVINGIMGAIAGAVIAFVIGRLT
;
A
#
# COMPACT_ATOMS: atom_id res chain seq x y z
N MET A 1 3.42 -11.92 18.63
CA MET A 1 2.51 -11.93 17.47
C MET A 1 1.97 -13.33 17.22
N ASN A 2 0.67 -13.49 16.91
CA ASN A 2 0.10 -14.76 16.44
C ASN A 2 0.17 -14.81 14.90
N ALA A 3 0.71 -15.89 14.32
CA ALA A 3 0.84 -16.06 12.88
C ALA A 3 -0.51 -15.96 12.15
N LYS A 4 -1.59 -16.44 12.77
CA LYS A 4 -2.96 -16.30 12.25
C LYS A 4 -3.34 -14.83 12.05
N ASN A 5 -3.05 -13.99 13.03
CA ASN A 5 -3.42 -12.57 12.99
C ASN A 5 -2.62 -11.84 11.91
N LEU A 6 -1.35 -12.17 11.74
CA LEU A 6 -0.52 -11.62 10.66
C LEU A 6 -1.07 -12.01 9.29
N ILE A 7 -1.34 -13.30 9.06
CA ILE A 7 -1.80 -13.80 7.76
C ILE A 7 -3.17 -13.19 7.41
N ILE A 8 -4.15 -13.23 8.32
CA ILE A 8 -5.49 -12.74 8.02
C ILE A 8 -5.50 -11.23 7.77
N SER A 9 -4.85 -10.45 8.65
CA SER A 9 -4.83 -8.99 8.49
C SER A 9 -4.10 -8.56 7.22
N SER A 10 -2.96 -9.17 6.90
CA SER A 10 -2.22 -8.88 5.67
C SER A 10 -3.00 -9.25 4.41
N VAL A 11 -3.63 -10.43 4.33
CA VAL A 11 -4.43 -10.84 3.16
C VAL A 11 -5.60 -9.87 2.93
N VAL A 12 -6.35 -9.52 3.98
CA VAL A 12 -7.47 -8.58 3.85
C VAL A 12 -6.98 -7.20 3.43
N GLY A 13 -5.89 -6.70 4.03
CA GLY A 13 -5.26 -5.45 3.62
C GLY A 13 -4.81 -5.45 2.16
N SER A 14 -4.25 -6.57 1.69
CA SER A 14 -3.74 -6.74 0.33
C SER A 14 -4.86 -6.69 -0.71
N LEU A 15 -6.00 -7.31 -0.43
CA LEU A 15 -7.16 -7.25 -1.31
C LEU A 15 -7.65 -5.81 -1.47
N VAL A 16 -7.76 -5.08 -0.36
CA VAL A 16 -8.15 -3.65 -0.40
C VAL A 16 -7.11 -2.82 -1.14
N TYR A 17 -5.83 -3.00 -0.85
CA TYR A 17 -4.73 -2.26 -1.49
C TYR A 17 -4.68 -2.54 -3.00
N PHE A 18 -4.90 -3.78 -3.42
CA PHE A 18 -4.97 -4.18 -4.82
C PHE A 18 -6.15 -3.54 -5.55
N MET A 19 -7.35 -3.55 -4.95
CA MET A 19 -8.53 -2.89 -5.51
C MET A 19 -8.35 -1.37 -5.63
N LEU A 20 -7.67 -0.75 -4.65
CA LEU A 20 -7.31 0.66 -4.72
C LEU A 20 -6.29 0.93 -5.82
N GLY A 21 -5.30 0.05 -6.01
CA GLY A 21 -4.34 0.15 -7.10
C GLY A 21 -5.05 0.14 -8.46
N TYR A 22 -5.98 -0.78 -8.67
CA TYR A 22 -6.82 -0.79 -9.86
C TYR A 22 -7.62 0.51 -10.03
N LEU A 23 -8.27 1.00 -8.97
CA LEU A 23 -9.02 2.25 -9.02
C LEU A 23 -8.14 3.44 -9.41
N PHE A 24 -6.99 3.61 -8.77
CA PHE A 24 -6.12 4.75 -9.01
C PHE A 24 -5.42 4.65 -10.37
N TYR A 25 -4.75 3.54 -10.66
CA TYR A 25 -3.90 3.43 -11.84
C TYR A 25 -4.67 3.06 -13.11
N SER A 26 -5.73 2.26 -13.02
CA SER A 26 -6.46 1.77 -14.21
C SER A 26 -7.76 2.53 -14.50
N VAL A 27 -8.29 3.31 -13.55
CA VAL A 27 -9.56 4.04 -13.74
C VAL A 27 -9.37 5.56 -13.65
N LEU A 28 -8.75 6.07 -12.57
CA LEU A 28 -8.69 7.51 -12.30
C LEU A 28 -7.54 8.23 -13.01
N PHE A 29 -6.36 7.60 -13.10
CA PHE A 29 -5.14 8.23 -13.60
C PHE A 29 -4.66 7.61 -14.93
N THR A 30 -5.57 7.14 -15.77
CA THR A 30 -5.25 6.49 -17.07
C THR A 30 -4.47 7.39 -18.04
N ASN A 31 -4.58 8.72 -17.91
CA ASN A 31 -3.78 9.66 -18.70
C ASN A 31 -2.28 9.66 -18.29
N ILE A 32 -2.00 9.31 -17.04
CA ILE A 32 -0.63 9.22 -16.49
C ILE A 32 -0.11 7.79 -16.62
N TYR A 33 -0.98 6.80 -16.40
CA TYR A 33 -0.69 5.37 -16.47
C TYR A 33 -1.57 4.75 -17.58
N PRO A 34 -1.15 4.87 -18.85
CA PRO A 34 -1.92 4.29 -19.95
C PRO A 34 -1.98 2.77 -19.81
N PRO A 35 -3.11 2.13 -20.19
CA PRO A 35 -3.24 0.69 -20.15
C PRO A 35 -2.11 0.02 -20.94
N SER A 36 -1.51 -1.01 -20.35
CA SER A 36 -0.48 -1.81 -21.00
C SER A 36 -0.96 -3.25 -21.17
N ASP A 37 -0.88 -3.77 -22.39
CA ASP A 37 -1.24 -5.16 -22.71
C ASP A 37 -0.31 -6.20 -22.04
N ASN A 38 0.81 -5.74 -21.47
CA ASN A 38 1.83 -6.58 -20.82
C ASN A 38 1.77 -6.54 -19.28
N GLU A 39 0.68 -6.05 -18.69
CA GLU A 39 0.54 -6.01 -17.23
C GLU A 39 0.47 -7.42 -16.61
N ASN A 40 1.43 -7.70 -15.73
CA ASN A 40 1.42 -8.93 -14.95
C ASN A 40 0.70 -8.73 -13.61
N LEU A 41 -0.61 -8.98 -13.60
CA LEU A 41 -1.48 -8.81 -12.42
C LEU A 41 -1.03 -9.64 -11.21
N LEU A 42 -0.37 -10.78 -11.42
CA LEU A 42 0.16 -11.60 -10.33
C LEU A 42 1.29 -10.88 -9.60
N LEU A 43 2.22 -10.26 -10.33
CA LEU A 43 3.30 -9.48 -9.72
C LEU A 43 2.78 -8.23 -9.01
N VAL A 44 1.75 -7.58 -9.56
CA VAL A 44 1.07 -6.45 -8.90
C VAL A 44 0.47 -6.91 -7.57
N PHE A 45 -0.27 -8.02 -7.57
CA PHE A 45 -0.85 -8.57 -6.34
C PHE A 45 0.21 -8.99 -5.33
N LEU A 46 1.31 -9.62 -5.76
CA LEU A 46 2.42 -9.98 -4.87
C LEU A 46 3.11 -8.74 -4.27
N GLY A 47 3.25 -7.66 -5.04
CA GLY A 47 3.71 -6.37 -4.52
C GLY A 47 2.79 -5.83 -3.42
N CYS A 48 1.47 -5.84 -3.67
CA CYS A 48 0.46 -5.44 -2.69
C CYS A 48 0.53 -6.31 -1.42
N LEU A 49 0.69 -7.62 -1.60
CA LEU A 49 0.77 -8.61 -0.53
C LEU A 49 1.98 -8.37 0.37
N THR A 50 3.16 -8.23 -0.21
CA THR A 50 4.40 -7.99 0.55
C THR A 50 4.36 -6.68 1.32
N PHE A 51 3.84 -5.61 0.73
CA PHE A 51 3.64 -4.33 1.43
C PHE A 51 2.68 -4.46 2.63
N CYS A 52 1.54 -5.12 2.44
CA CYS A 52 0.56 -5.30 3.51
C CYS A 52 1.04 -6.26 4.61
N ILE A 53 1.86 -7.27 4.27
CA ILE A 53 2.54 -8.12 5.26
C ILE A 53 3.47 -7.28 6.12
N LEU A 54 4.29 -6.42 5.51
CA LEU A 54 5.19 -5.52 6.24
C LEU A 54 4.40 -4.61 7.18
N LEU A 55 3.34 -3.97 6.69
CA LEU A 55 2.53 -3.07 7.49
C LEU A 55 1.84 -3.79 8.66
N ALA A 56 1.26 -4.96 8.42
CA ALA A 56 0.66 -5.80 9.46
C ALA A 56 1.69 -6.26 10.50
N TYR A 57 2.90 -6.61 10.07
CA TYR A 57 4.00 -6.97 10.97
C TYR A 57 4.40 -5.80 11.88
N VAL A 58 4.58 -4.60 11.31
CA VAL A 58 4.88 -3.38 12.08
C VAL A 58 3.79 -3.14 13.13
N PHE A 59 2.51 -3.26 12.75
CA PHE A 59 1.39 -2.99 13.66
C PHE A 59 1.31 -4.03 14.79
N LEU A 60 1.51 -5.31 14.49
CA LEU A 60 1.42 -6.39 15.47
C LEU A 60 2.63 -6.49 16.39
N GLN A 61 3.83 -6.34 15.85
CA GLN A 61 5.06 -6.70 16.54
C GLN A 61 5.82 -5.50 17.11
N TRP A 62 5.76 -4.34 16.45
CA TRP A 62 6.54 -3.17 16.86
C TRP A 62 5.69 -2.07 17.49
N ALA A 63 4.55 -1.75 16.89
CA ALA A 63 3.76 -0.58 17.29
C ALA A 63 2.55 -0.92 18.19
N GLY A 64 2.07 -2.16 18.19
CA GLY A 64 0.88 -2.56 18.94
C GLY A 64 -0.42 -1.87 18.47
N ILE A 65 -0.51 -1.53 17.18
CA ILE A 65 -1.64 -0.79 16.60
C ILE A 65 -2.81 -1.74 16.33
N LYS A 66 -3.98 -1.38 16.86
CA LYS A 66 -5.23 -2.16 16.73
C LYS A 66 -6.48 -1.31 16.49
N ASP A 67 -6.33 0.01 16.38
CA ASP A 67 -7.42 0.92 16.05
C ASP A 67 -7.27 1.48 14.63
N PRO A 68 -8.38 1.63 13.87
CA PRO A 68 -8.31 2.03 12.46
C PRO A 68 -7.72 3.43 12.25
N MET A 69 -7.90 4.35 13.20
CA MET A 69 -7.43 5.74 13.08
C MET A 69 -5.90 5.81 13.14
N SER A 70 -5.30 5.17 14.14
CA SER A 70 -3.83 5.06 14.24
C SER A 70 -3.26 4.24 13.10
N GLY A 71 -3.94 3.15 12.71
CA GLY A 71 -3.57 2.34 11.54
C GLY A 71 -3.56 3.14 10.26
N GLY A 72 -4.55 4.00 10.04
CA GLY A 72 -4.62 4.87 8.87
C GLY A 72 -3.52 5.92 8.86
N LYS A 73 -3.23 6.57 9.99
CA LYS A 73 -2.13 7.54 10.09
C LYS A 73 -0.76 6.89 9.85
N ALA A 74 -0.50 5.76 10.50
CA ALA A 74 0.74 5.03 10.31
C ALA A 74 0.88 4.49 8.88
N GLY A 75 -0.21 3.95 8.32
CA GLY A 75 -0.28 3.51 6.93
C GLY A 75 -0.04 4.63 5.93
N ALA A 76 -0.56 5.84 6.18
CA ALA A 76 -0.33 7.00 5.34
C ALA A 76 1.16 7.39 5.29
N ILE A 77 1.81 7.43 6.46
CA ILE A 77 3.23 7.76 6.57
C ILE A 77 4.08 6.70 5.87
N VAL A 78 3.84 5.42 6.17
CA VAL A 78 4.61 4.31 5.59
C VAL A 78 4.38 4.24 4.07
N GLY A 79 3.14 4.36 3.60
CA GLY A 79 2.80 4.36 2.18
C GLY A 79 3.45 5.53 1.43
N THR A 80 3.44 6.74 2.00
CA THR A 80 4.09 7.91 1.41
C THR A 80 5.60 7.70 1.29
N LEU A 81 6.26 7.23 2.35
CA LEU A 81 7.71 6.97 2.33
C LEU A 81 8.08 5.84 1.37
N TYR A 82 7.25 4.79 1.31
CA TYR A 82 7.41 3.68 0.38
C TYR A 82 7.30 4.16 -1.07
N GLY A 83 6.23 4.90 -1.40
CA GLY A 83 6.03 5.49 -2.73
C GLY A 83 7.15 6.44 -3.12
N ALA A 84 7.62 7.28 -2.19
CA ALA A 84 8.75 8.18 -2.42
C ALA A 84 10.03 7.41 -2.73
N GLY A 85 10.35 6.39 -1.93
CA GLY A 85 11.49 5.51 -2.18
C GLY A 85 11.43 4.85 -3.55
N MET A 86 10.29 4.25 -3.90
CA MET A 86 10.09 3.61 -5.21
C MET A 86 10.29 4.60 -6.36
N ASN A 87 9.74 5.81 -6.26
CA ASN A 87 9.91 6.83 -7.30
C ASN A 87 11.35 7.32 -7.42
N PHE A 88 12.07 7.50 -6.30
CA PHE A 88 13.49 7.89 -6.34
C PHE A 88 14.35 6.83 -7.03
N PHE A 89 14.10 5.54 -6.77
CA PHE A 89 14.80 4.46 -7.47
C PHE A 89 14.39 4.40 -8.94
N MET A 90 13.10 4.50 -9.25
CA MET A 90 12.59 4.41 -10.62
C MET A 90 13.13 5.54 -11.51
N TYR A 91 13.23 6.76 -10.99
CA TYR A 91 13.75 7.91 -11.73
C TYR A 91 15.27 8.12 -11.58
N SER A 92 15.99 7.24 -10.88
CA SER A 92 17.45 7.38 -10.68
C SER A 92 18.27 7.32 -11.99
N SER A 93 17.75 6.64 -13.01
CA SER A 93 18.45 6.39 -14.29
C SER A 93 17.76 7.03 -15.50
N GLN A 94 16.79 7.92 -15.28
CA GLN A 94 16.01 8.56 -16.33
C GLN A 94 15.65 9.99 -15.95
N VAL A 95 15.23 10.82 -16.92
CA VAL A 95 14.84 12.20 -16.63
C VAL A 95 13.61 12.21 -15.71
N PRO A 96 13.67 12.85 -14.53
CA PRO A 96 12.58 12.83 -13.57
C PRO A 96 11.35 13.59 -14.08
N ASN A 97 10.20 12.94 -14.04
CA ASN A 97 8.91 13.60 -14.21
C ASN A 97 8.32 13.91 -12.82
N TYR A 98 8.64 15.08 -12.29
CA TYR A 98 8.25 15.47 -10.93
C TYR A 98 6.73 15.48 -10.70
N THR A 99 5.93 15.83 -11.71
CA THR A 99 4.46 15.82 -11.60
C THR A 99 3.94 14.40 -11.38
N ASN A 100 4.41 13.44 -12.18
CA ASN A 100 4.00 12.04 -12.04
C ASN A 100 4.52 11.45 -10.72
N MET A 101 5.77 11.76 -10.35
CA MET A 101 6.35 11.32 -9.08
C MET A 101 5.53 11.79 -7.88
N ILE A 102 5.22 13.08 -7.80
CA ILE A 102 4.44 13.64 -6.68
C ILE A 102 3.04 13.02 -6.65
N THR A 103 2.41 12.85 -7.82
CA THR A 103 1.10 12.22 -7.93
C THR A 103 1.12 10.79 -7.39
N ASP A 104 2.10 9.98 -7.81
CA ASP A 104 2.28 8.60 -7.36
C ASP A 104 2.53 8.50 -5.85
N ILE A 105 3.36 9.39 -5.30
CA ILE A 105 3.67 9.45 -3.87
C ILE A 105 2.39 9.73 -3.05
N VAL A 106 1.58 10.69 -3.50
CA VAL A 106 0.31 11.03 -2.84
C VAL A 106 -0.67 9.87 -2.92
N ILE A 107 -0.79 9.21 -4.09
CA ILE A 107 -1.63 8.02 -4.26
C ILE A 107 -1.19 6.92 -3.30
N ASN A 108 0.10 6.59 -3.22
CA ASN A 108 0.62 5.58 -2.29
C ASN A 108 0.35 5.96 -0.82
N GLY A 109 0.43 7.24 -0.46
CA GLY A 109 0.04 7.73 0.86
C GLY A 109 -1.44 7.47 1.17
N ILE A 110 -2.35 7.78 0.25
CA ILE A 110 -3.80 7.55 0.40
C ILE A 110 -4.10 6.05 0.47
N MET A 111 -3.53 5.25 -0.45
CA MET A 111 -3.70 3.81 -0.48
C MET A 111 -3.18 3.16 0.82
N GLY A 112 -2.00 3.58 1.26
CA GLY A 112 -1.39 3.14 2.52
C GLY A 112 -2.25 3.48 3.72
N ALA A 113 -2.88 4.67 3.74
CA ALA A 113 -3.80 5.07 4.80
C ALA A 113 -5.01 4.14 4.88
N ILE A 114 -5.66 3.86 3.74
CA ILE A 114 -6.86 3.02 3.72
C ILE A 114 -6.50 1.57 4.09
N ALA A 115 -5.45 1.00 3.49
CA ALA A 115 -5.01 -0.36 3.82
C ALA A 115 -4.54 -0.47 5.27
N GLY A 116 -3.82 0.52 5.79
CA GLY A 116 -3.41 0.58 7.19
C GLY A 116 -4.60 0.61 8.14
N ALA A 117 -5.63 1.42 7.84
CA ALA A 117 -6.85 1.46 8.65
C ALA A 117 -7.57 0.09 8.65
N VAL A 118 -7.66 -0.57 7.50
CA VAL A 118 -8.26 -1.91 7.36
C VAL A 118 -7.45 -2.97 8.11
N ILE A 119 -6.12 -2.98 7.96
CA ILE A 119 -5.24 -3.93 8.64
C ILE A 119 -5.37 -3.78 10.16
N ALA A 120 -5.32 -2.55 10.67
CA ALA A 120 -5.48 -2.28 12.10
C ALA A 120 -6.88 -2.67 12.61
N PHE A 121 -7.94 -2.41 11.83
CA PHE A 121 -9.29 -2.86 12.15
C PHE A 121 -9.37 -4.37 12.30
N VAL A 122 -8.81 -5.13 11.34
CA VAL A 122 -8.81 -6.59 11.38
C VAL A 122 -8.00 -7.11 12.56
N ILE A 123 -6.83 -6.53 12.83
CA ILE A 123 -6.03 -6.87 14.02
C ILE A 123 -6.86 -6.70 15.28
N GLY A 124 -7.50 -5.54 15.48
CA GLY A 124 -8.31 -5.24 16.66
C GLY A 124 -9.56 -6.11 16.82
N ARG A 125 -9.98 -6.84 15.80
CA ARG A 125 -11.06 -7.85 15.88
C ARG A 125 -10.55 -9.25 16.20
N LEU A 126 -9.26 -9.52 16.00
CA LEU A 126 -8.63 -10.83 16.19
C LEU A 126 -7.83 -10.95 17.49
N THR A 127 -7.59 -9.82 18.19
CA THR A 127 -6.90 -9.72 19.48
C THR A 127 -7.81 -9.20 20.55
#